data_AF-A0A0N1BJH6-F1
#
_entry.id   AF-A0A0N1BJH6-F1
#
_cell.length_a   1.000
_cell.length_b   1.000
_cell.length_c   1.000
_cell.angle_alpha   90.00
_cell.angle_beta   90.00
_cell.angle_gamma   90.00
#
_symmetry.space_group_name_H-M   'P 1'
#
loop_
_entity.id
_entity.type
_entity.pdbx_description
1 polymer ?
#
loop_
_entity_poly.entity_id
_entity_poly.type
_entity_poly.pdbx_seq_one_letter_code
_entity_poly.pdbx_strand_id
1 'polypeptide(L)'
;MRVVNEVMPRPEVAKEFFFGGTHDGPMVMVNLLKFKPLAEYPDGRNPGMTGREAYEIYGRAVVECLKLVGGKPLYSGAVTGVILGDIEEHWDMIALAEYPSPQAMVQMVGLPEYQGIEIHRFAGLAGQLNIRTAPGVFAA
;
A
#
# COMPACT_ATOMS: atom_id res chain seq x y z
N MET A 1 12.02 15.86 -7.83
CA MET A 1 12.32 15.33 -6.48
C MET A 1 13.01 13.99 -6.63
N ARG A 2 13.91 13.63 -5.71
CA ARG A 2 14.43 12.26 -5.66
C ARG A 2 13.39 11.37 -4.98
N VAL A 3 13.01 10.27 -5.62
CA VAL A 3 12.09 9.27 -5.06
C VAL A 3 12.89 8.01 -4.73
N VAL A 4 12.67 7.45 -3.56
CA VAL A 4 13.26 6.17 -3.13
C VAL A 4 12.11 5.26 -2.72
N ASN A 5 11.98 4.13 -3.40
CA ASN A 5 10.98 3.13 -3.05
C ASN A 5 11.49 2.24 -1.92
N GLU A 6 10.62 1.90 -0.96
CA GLU A 6 10.92 0.98 0.13
C GLU A 6 9.77 -0.01 0.29
N VAL A 7 10.05 -1.22 0.77
CA VAL A 7 8.99 -2.21 1.08
C VAL A 7 8.61 -2.16 2.57
N MET A 8 9.48 -1.63 3.42
CA MET A 8 9.23 -1.42 4.84
C MET A 8 9.42 0.06 5.21
N PRO A 9 8.55 0.63 6.05
CA PRO A 9 8.80 1.96 6.58
C PRO A 9 9.98 1.89 7.56
N ARG A 10 10.86 2.90 7.51
CA ARG A 10 11.90 3.06 8.52
C ARG A 10 11.28 3.45 9.87
N PRO A 11 11.77 2.94 11.02
CA PRO A 11 11.11 3.14 12.32
C PRO A 11 10.83 4.60 12.68
N GLU A 12 11.76 5.49 12.39
CA GLU A 12 11.64 6.94 12.63
C GLU A 12 10.56 7.58 11.77
N VAL A 13 10.47 7.18 10.49
CA VAL A 13 9.45 7.66 9.56
C VAL A 13 8.07 7.14 9.98
N ALA A 14 7.98 5.86 10.36
CA ALA A 14 6.74 5.28 10.88
C ALA A 14 6.27 5.99 12.15
N LYS A 15 7.18 6.25 13.09
CA LYS A 15 6.86 6.95 14.33
C LYS A 15 6.31 8.35 14.04
N GLU A 16 6.97 9.11 13.19
CA GLU A 16 6.51 10.44 12.80
C GLU A 16 5.16 10.38 12.08
N PHE A 17 5.00 9.41 11.16
CA PHE A 17 3.76 9.22 10.41
C PHE A 17 2.56 8.98 11.33
N PHE A 18 2.69 8.11 12.33
CA PHE A 18 1.58 7.74 13.21
C PHE A 18 1.41 8.65 14.43
N PHE A 19 2.47 9.31 14.91
CA PHE A 19 2.45 10.01 16.21
C PHE A 19 2.95 11.47 16.16
N GLY A 20 3.48 11.94 15.03
CA GLY A 20 4.13 13.26 14.91
C GLY A 20 3.20 14.46 14.65
N GLY A 21 1.88 14.28 14.50
CA GLY A 21 0.97 15.38 14.15
C GLY A 21 -0.48 15.21 14.62
N THR A 22 -1.32 16.22 14.36
CA THR A 22 -2.72 16.34 14.82
C THR A 22 -3.75 15.80 13.81
N HIS A 23 -3.43 14.75 13.07
CA HIS A 23 -4.31 14.25 12.02
C HIS A 23 -5.26 13.21 12.60
N ASP A 24 -6.38 13.63 13.20
CA ASP A 24 -7.35 12.71 13.80
C ASP A 24 -8.54 12.37 12.89
N GLY A 25 -8.56 12.91 11.66
CA GLY A 25 -9.66 12.76 10.71
C GLY A 25 -9.44 11.71 9.63
N PRO A 26 -10.42 11.56 8.72
CA PRO A 26 -10.32 10.61 7.61
C PRO A 26 -9.11 10.91 6.72
N MET A 27 -8.56 9.87 6.12
CA MET A 27 -7.37 9.98 5.27
C MET A 27 -7.43 8.99 4.11
N VAL A 28 -6.73 9.32 3.03
CA VAL A 28 -6.54 8.40 1.90
C VAL A 28 -5.06 8.07 1.79
N MET A 29 -4.76 6.77 1.79
CA MET A 29 -3.44 6.23 1.51
C MET A 29 -3.29 6.01 0.00
N VAL A 30 -2.35 6.71 -0.61
CA VAL A 30 -1.95 6.57 -2.01
C VAL A 30 -0.76 5.64 -2.09
N ASN A 31 -0.96 4.45 -2.63
CA ASN A 31 0.05 3.43 -2.78
C ASN A 31 0.51 3.39 -4.23
N LEU A 32 1.76 3.76 -4.47
CA LEU A 32 2.43 3.60 -5.76
C LEU A 32 3.31 2.37 -5.68
N LEU A 33 3.04 1.36 -6.52
CA LEU A 33 3.49 0.00 -6.32
C LEU A 33 4.36 -0.48 -7.48
N LYS A 34 5.54 -1.01 -7.14
CA LYS A 34 6.43 -1.67 -8.08
C LYS A 34 6.54 -3.16 -7.75
N PHE A 35 6.28 -4.03 -8.71
CA PHE A 35 6.31 -5.48 -8.51
C PHE A 35 7.67 -6.06 -8.87
N LYS A 36 8.04 -7.14 -8.18
CA LYS A 36 9.10 -8.01 -8.66
C LYS A 36 8.64 -8.78 -9.90
N PRO A 37 9.54 -9.13 -10.83
CA PRO A 37 9.22 -10.05 -11.92
C PRO A 37 8.68 -11.39 -11.40
N LEU A 38 9.33 -11.95 -10.38
CA LEU A 38 8.91 -13.15 -9.66
C LEU A 38 8.79 -12.84 -8.17
N ALA A 39 7.77 -13.43 -7.54
CA ALA A 39 7.57 -13.33 -6.11
C ALA A 39 8.63 -14.15 -5.36
N GLU A 40 9.13 -13.60 -4.27
CA GLU A 40 10.16 -14.23 -3.46
C GLU A 40 9.64 -14.44 -2.04
N TYR A 41 9.08 -15.63 -1.80
CA TYR A 41 8.69 -16.02 -0.46
C TYR A 41 9.89 -16.51 0.34
N PRO A 42 10.04 -16.13 1.62
CA PRO A 42 11.14 -16.59 2.47
C PRO A 42 11.23 -18.11 2.62
N ASP A 43 10.11 -18.82 2.49
CA ASP A 43 10.03 -20.29 2.54
C ASP A 43 10.15 -20.97 1.16
N GLY A 44 10.37 -20.20 0.09
CA GLY A 44 10.57 -20.69 -1.26
C GLY A 44 9.32 -21.25 -1.96
N ARG A 45 8.12 -21.05 -1.41
CA ARG A 45 6.87 -21.51 -2.05
C ARG A 45 6.65 -20.82 -3.40
N ASN A 46 5.96 -21.51 -4.31
CA ASN A 46 5.47 -20.96 -5.59
C ASN A 46 6.54 -20.22 -6.43
N PRO A 47 7.67 -20.85 -6.79
CA PRO A 47 8.81 -20.19 -7.44
C PRO A 47 8.52 -19.57 -8.82
N GLY A 48 7.40 -19.91 -9.46
CA GLY A 48 6.97 -19.33 -10.74
C GLY A 48 5.93 -18.22 -10.62
N MET A 49 5.47 -17.90 -9.40
CA MET A 49 4.47 -16.85 -9.18
C MET A 49 5.11 -15.48 -9.43
N THR A 50 4.43 -14.62 -10.16
CA THR A 50 4.87 -13.24 -10.40
C THR A 50 4.65 -12.37 -9.17
N GLY A 51 5.39 -11.27 -9.05
CA GLY A 51 5.18 -10.34 -7.93
C GLY A 51 3.80 -9.69 -7.93
N ARG A 52 3.21 -9.48 -9.12
CA ARG A 52 1.83 -9.01 -9.29
C ARG A 52 0.82 -10.00 -8.72
N GLU A 53 0.93 -11.28 -9.06
CA GLU A 53 0.02 -12.33 -8.55
C GLU A 53 0.10 -12.45 -7.03
N ALA A 54 1.30 -12.43 -6.46
CA ALA A 54 1.49 -12.40 -5.02
C ALA A 54 0.81 -11.17 -4.40
N TYR A 55 1.01 -9.98 -4.97
CA TYR A 55 0.37 -8.76 -4.48
C TYR A 55 -1.16 -8.79 -4.62
N GLU A 56 -1.71 -9.41 -5.65
CA GLU A 56 -3.17 -9.54 -5.80
C GLU A 56 -3.80 -10.40 -4.70
N ILE A 57 -3.12 -11.45 -4.24
CA ILE A 57 -3.56 -12.24 -3.08
C ILE A 57 -3.65 -11.33 -1.85
N TYR A 58 -2.60 -10.55 -1.59
CA TYR A 58 -2.56 -9.56 -0.51
C TYR A 58 -3.70 -8.53 -0.66
N GLY A 59 -3.80 -7.89 -1.83
CA GLY A 59 -4.74 -6.80 -2.08
C GLY A 59 -6.20 -7.22 -1.90
N ARG A 60 -6.59 -8.41 -2.36
CA ARG A 60 -7.96 -8.95 -2.16
C ARG A 60 -8.28 -9.13 -0.67
N ALA A 61 -7.34 -9.64 0.11
CA ALA A 61 -7.56 -9.85 1.54
C ALA A 61 -7.53 -8.52 2.34
N VAL A 62 -6.73 -7.54 1.92
CA VAL A 62 -6.74 -6.18 2.50
C VAL A 62 -8.10 -5.51 2.36
N VAL A 63 -8.83 -5.74 1.25
CA VAL A 63 -10.19 -5.19 1.08
C VAL A 63 -11.12 -5.66 2.19
N GLU A 64 -11.01 -6.91 2.63
CA GLU A 64 -11.81 -7.42 3.75
C GLU A 64 -11.33 -6.84 5.09
N CYS A 65 -10.02 -6.71 5.30
CA CYS A 65 -9.45 -6.09 6.51
C CYS A 65 -9.87 -4.61 6.66
N LEU A 66 -9.93 -3.86 5.54
CA LEU A 66 -10.40 -2.47 5.52
C LEU A 66 -11.82 -2.35 6.06
N LYS A 67 -12.73 -3.24 5.64
CA LYS A 67 -14.14 -3.22 6.09
C LYS A 67 -14.25 -3.37 7.61
N LEU A 68 -13.40 -4.19 8.22
CA LEU A 68 -13.41 -4.45 9.67
C LEU A 68 -13.08 -3.20 10.50
N VAL A 69 -12.37 -2.23 9.91
CA VAL A 69 -11.98 -0.97 10.58
C VAL A 69 -12.72 0.26 10.04
N GLY A 70 -13.78 0.06 9.26
CA GLY A 70 -14.54 1.15 8.64
C GLY A 70 -13.82 1.87 7.49
N GLY A 71 -12.73 1.27 6.98
CA GLY A 71 -12.06 1.72 5.76
C GLY A 71 -12.71 1.17 4.50
N LYS A 72 -12.33 1.70 3.34
CA LYS A 72 -12.81 1.24 2.02
C LYS A 72 -11.74 1.37 0.94
N PRO A 73 -11.70 0.45 -0.02
CA PRO A 73 -10.94 0.68 -1.25
C PRO A 73 -11.61 1.78 -2.06
N LEU A 74 -10.82 2.67 -2.66
CA LEU A 74 -11.31 3.72 -3.56
C LEU A 74 -10.96 3.43 -5.01
N TYR A 75 -9.75 2.92 -5.26
CA TYR A 75 -9.26 2.67 -6.61
C TYR A 75 -8.11 1.66 -6.57
N SER A 76 -7.99 0.86 -7.63
CA SER A 76 -6.79 0.10 -7.92
C SER A 76 -6.68 -0.09 -9.43
N GLY A 77 -5.53 0.22 -10.02
CA GLY A 77 -5.37 0.08 -11.47
C GLY A 77 -3.92 0.16 -11.91
N ALA A 78 -3.62 -0.50 -13.02
CA ALA A 78 -2.30 -0.48 -13.63
C ALA A 78 -1.98 0.92 -14.16
N VAL A 79 -0.72 1.33 -14.04
CA VAL A 79 -0.23 2.55 -14.69
C VAL A 79 -0.01 2.23 -16.17
N THR A 80 -0.64 3.00 -17.05
CA THR A 80 -0.55 2.78 -18.51
C THR A 80 0.26 3.85 -19.24
N GLY A 81 0.65 4.93 -18.56
CA GLY A 81 1.47 5.99 -19.13
C GLY A 81 1.48 7.26 -18.30
N VAL A 82 2.37 8.19 -18.66
CA VAL A 82 2.49 9.53 -18.07
C VAL A 82 2.39 10.55 -19.21
N ILE A 83 1.50 11.53 -19.07
CA ILE A 83 1.29 12.58 -20.06
C ILE A 83 2.01 13.90 -19.72
N LEU A 84 2.33 14.12 -18.44
CA LEU A 84 2.98 15.33 -17.93
C LEU A 84 3.99 14.98 -16.83
N GLY A 85 5.20 15.53 -16.93
CA GLY A 85 6.32 15.23 -16.03
C GLY A 85 7.20 14.10 -16.57
N ASP A 86 8.32 13.88 -15.89
CA ASP A 86 9.30 12.85 -16.21
C ASP A 86 9.59 12.02 -14.95
N ILE A 87 9.67 10.71 -15.12
CA ILE A 87 9.92 9.74 -14.05
C ILE A 87 10.85 8.68 -14.64
N GLU A 88 12.01 8.49 -14.01
CA GLU A 88 13.02 7.51 -14.47
C GLU A 88 12.44 6.10 -14.55
N GLU A 89 11.65 5.71 -13.55
CA GLU A 89 10.96 4.44 -13.52
C GLU A 89 9.51 4.61 -13.03
N HIS A 90 8.57 4.08 -13.81
CA HIS A 90 7.17 4.06 -13.43
C HIS A 90 6.85 2.95 -12.43
N TRP A 91 5.90 3.24 -11.53
CA TRP A 91 5.18 2.21 -10.78
C TRP A 91 4.27 1.41 -11.72
N ASP A 92 4.04 0.15 -11.39
CA ASP A 92 3.24 -0.76 -12.22
C ASP A 92 1.74 -0.67 -11.89
N MET A 93 1.40 -0.22 -10.68
CA MET A 93 0.03 -0.08 -10.19
C MET A 93 -0.11 1.04 -9.16
N ILE A 94 -1.28 1.66 -9.12
CA ILE A 94 -1.71 2.58 -8.07
C ILE A 94 -2.88 1.95 -7.31
N ALA A 95 -2.88 2.04 -5.98
CA ALA A 95 -4.01 1.66 -5.14
C ALA A 95 -4.31 2.74 -4.08
N LEU A 96 -5.60 3.04 -3.91
CA LEU A 96 -6.12 4.03 -2.98
C LEU A 96 -7.00 3.35 -1.94
N ALA A 97 -6.71 3.58 -0.66
CA ALA A 97 -7.51 3.11 0.46
C ALA A 97 -7.87 4.27 1.38
N GLU A 98 -9.16 4.42 1.69
CA GLU A 98 -9.65 5.39 2.66
C GLU A 98 -9.73 4.74 4.05
N TYR A 99 -9.31 5.49 5.07
CA TYR A 99 -9.48 5.15 6.47
C TYR A 99 -10.23 6.29 7.18
N PRO A 100 -11.09 5.98 8.17
CA PRO A 100 -11.78 7.00 8.95
C PRO A 100 -10.83 7.76 9.89
N SER A 101 -9.68 7.19 10.23
CA SER A 101 -8.61 7.84 11.00
C SER A 101 -7.28 7.07 10.87
N PRO A 102 -6.13 7.66 11.27
CA PRO A 102 -4.88 6.91 11.37
C PRO A 102 -4.94 5.74 12.35
N GLN A 103 -5.72 5.86 13.43
CA GLN A 103 -5.92 4.80 14.41
C GLN A 103 -6.61 3.58 13.77
N ALA A 104 -7.53 3.79 12.83
CA ALA A 104 -8.14 2.69 12.08
C ALA A 104 -7.12 1.92 11.21
N MET A 105 -6.14 2.63 10.63
CA MET A 105 -5.03 1.97 9.92
C MET A 105 -4.16 1.15 10.88
N VAL A 106 -3.83 1.69 12.06
CA VAL A 106 -3.07 0.95 13.08
C VAL A 106 -3.83 -0.29 13.54
N GLN A 107 -5.14 -0.17 13.78
CA GLN A 107 -6.00 -1.30 14.12
C GLN A 107 -5.99 -2.37 13.01
N MET A 108 -6.11 -1.96 11.75
CA MET A 108 -6.10 -2.89 10.61
C MET A 108 -4.79 -3.68 10.53
N VAL A 109 -3.65 -2.99 10.67
CA VAL A 109 -2.34 -3.64 10.65
C VAL A 109 -2.18 -4.61 11.82
N GLY A 110 -2.82 -4.34 12.97
CA GLY A 110 -2.82 -5.22 14.13
C GLY A 110 -3.74 -6.45 14.03
N LEU A 111 -4.60 -6.55 13.00
CA LEU A 111 -5.51 -7.68 12.83
C LEU A 111 -4.73 -8.97 12.53
N PRO A 112 -5.07 -10.12 13.15
CA PRO A 112 -4.48 -11.42 12.80
C PRO A 112 -4.62 -11.75 11.32
N GLU A 113 -5.76 -11.39 10.71
CA GLU A 113 -6.05 -11.57 9.30
C GLU A 113 -5.06 -10.80 8.42
N TYR A 114 -4.72 -9.56 8.80
CA TYR A 114 -3.73 -8.75 8.08
C TYR A 114 -2.31 -9.32 8.25
N GLN A 115 -1.93 -9.69 9.47
CA GLN A 115 -0.61 -10.25 9.76
C GLN A 115 -0.36 -11.55 8.98
N GLY A 116 -1.39 -12.38 8.81
CA GLY A 116 -1.32 -13.61 8.03
C GLY A 116 -1.08 -13.41 6.52
N ILE A 117 -1.48 -12.26 5.96
CA ILE A 117 -1.41 -12.00 4.52
C ILE A 117 -0.25 -11.09 4.11
N GLU A 118 0.37 -10.38 5.05
CA GLU A 118 1.40 -9.37 4.75
C GLU A 118 2.61 -9.98 4.01
N ILE A 119 2.87 -11.27 4.24
CA ILE A 119 3.91 -12.03 3.55
C ILE A 119 3.80 -11.96 2.02
N HIS A 120 2.58 -11.91 1.48
CA HIS A 120 2.35 -11.83 0.04
C HIS A 120 2.75 -10.44 -0.52
N ARG A 121 2.60 -9.37 0.27
CA ARG A 121 3.07 -8.04 -0.07
C ARG A 121 4.59 -8.01 -0.17
N PHE A 122 5.28 -8.56 0.82
CA PHE A 122 6.74 -8.63 0.85
C PHE A 122 7.32 -9.48 -0.28
N ALA A 123 6.69 -10.61 -0.55
CA ALA A 123 7.11 -11.49 -1.64
C ALA A 123 6.95 -10.79 -3.00
N GLY A 124 5.88 -10.02 -3.20
CA GLY A 124 5.54 -9.47 -4.51
C GLY A 124 6.13 -8.11 -4.85
N LEU A 125 6.45 -7.25 -3.88
CA LEU A 125 6.89 -5.89 -4.15
C LEU A 125 8.41 -5.77 -4.29
N ALA A 126 8.85 -5.12 -5.37
CA ALA A 126 10.21 -4.60 -5.50
C ALA A 126 10.36 -3.27 -4.74
N GLY A 127 9.28 -2.51 -4.62
CA GLY A 127 9.28 -1.24 -3.92
C GLY A 127 7.92 -0.58 -3.88
N GLN A 128 7.75 0.35 -2.96
CA GLN A 128 6.53 1.11 -2.79
C GLN A 128 6.83 2.53 -2.34
N LEU A 129 6.02 3.48 -2.82
CA LEU A 129 5.84 4.77 -2.17
C LEU A 129 4.42 4.82 -1.59
N ASN A 130 4.30 5.08 -0.29
CA ASN A 130 3.01 5.07 0.40
C ASN A 130 2.78 6.43 1.06
N ILE A 131 1.76 7.15 0.61
CA ILE A 131 1.57 8.57 0.91
C ILE A 131 0.22 8.75 1.59
N ARG A 132 0.20 9.44 2.73
CA ARG A 132 -1.04 9.91 3.36
C ARG A 132 -1.49 11.21 2.73
N THR A 133 -2.79 11.31 2.46
CA THR A 133 -3.47 12.52 2.04
C THR A 133 -4.69 12.78 2.92
N ALA A 134 -5.11 14.04 3.01
CA ALA A 134 -6.42 14.38 3.54
C ALA A 134 -7.53 13.85 2.60
N PRO A 135 -8.80 13.83 3.03
CA PRO A 135 -9.90 13.42 2.15
C PRO A 135 -9.96 14.31 0.90
N GLY A 136 -10.46 13.75 -0.21
CA GLY A 136 -10.55 14.47 -1.47
C GLY A 136 -11.29 15.79 -1.32
N VAL A 137 -10.71 16.87 -1.84
CA VAL A 137 -11.26 18.25 -1.74
C VAL A 137 -12.39 18.51 -2.73
N PHE A 138 -12.57 17.64 -3.72
CA PHE A 138 -13.66 17.70 -4.69
C PHE A 138 -14.57 16.51 -4.43
N ALA A 139 -15.75 16.77 -3.87
CA ALA A 139 -16.81 15.77 -3.80
C ALA A 139 -17.36 15.54 -5.23
N ALA A 140 -17.69 14.29 -5.54
CA ALA A 140 -18.57 13.96 -6.65
C ALA A 140 -20.03 14.24 -6.26
#